data_AF-C9Z4P7-F1
#
_entry.id   AF-C9Z4P7-F1
#
_cell.length_a   1.000
_cell.length_b   1.000
_cell.length_c   1.000
_cell.angle_alpha   90.00
_cell.angle_beta   90.00
_cell.angle_gamma   90.00
#
_symmetry.space_group_name_H-M   'P 1'
#
loop_
_entity.id
_entity.type
_entity.pdbx_description
1 polymer ?
#
loop_
_entity_poly.entity_id
_entity_poly.type
_entity_poly.pdbx_seq_one_letter_code
_entity_poly.pdbx_strand_id
1 'polypeptide(L)' 'MTDTPLTYKEALAGVIQALGGEWDTRRAALALRVAGHEPKDREAAEKAARTHLRALAEDGVIVRPDPDEAVYRLP' A
#
# COMPACT_ATOMS: atom_id res chain seq x y z
N MET A 1 11.89 -18.86 -15.88
CA MET A 1 11.60 -17.57 -15.23
C MET A 1 11.06 -17.91 -13.86
N THR A 2 11.86 -17.72 -12.80
CA THR A 2 11.40 -17.92 -11.42
C THR A 2 10.58 -16.70 -11.04
N ASP A 3 9.26 -16.83 -11.18
CA ASP A 3 8.29 -15.88 -10.66
C ASP A 3 8.28 -16.06 -9.13
N THR A 4 9.21 -15.37 -8.45
CA THR A 4 9.14 -15.29 -6.99
C THR A 4 7.89 -14.46 -6.68
N PRO A 5 6.96 -14.95 -5.84
CA PRO A 5 5.78 -14.19 -5.49
C PRO A 5 6.22 -12.83 -4.93
N LEU A 6 5.74 -11.74 -5.55
CA LEU A 6 5.96 -10.40 -5.02
C LEU A 6 5.46 -10.35 -3.57
N THR A 7 6.23 -9.71 -2.70
CA THR A 7 5.72 -9.37 -1.38
C THR A 7 4.52 -8.44 -1.52
N TYR A 8 3.60 -8.46 -0.54
CA TYR A 8 2.46 -7.54 -0.55
C TYR A 8 2.86 -6.06 -0.61
N LYS A 9 4.04 -5.71 -0.10
CA LYS A 9 4.62 -4.36 -0.23
C LYS A 9 4.94 -4.02 -1.68
N GLU A 10 5.60 -4.92 -2.41
CA GLU A 10 5.95 -4.72 -3.83
C GLU A 10 4.71 -4.74 -4.72
N ALA A 11 3.76 -5.63 -4.45
CA ALA A 11 2.48 -5.65 -5.15
C ALA A 11 1.75 -4.31 -4.98
N LEU A 12 1.69 -3.77 -3.75
CA LEU A 12 1.09 -2.46 -3.50
C LEU A 12 1.86 -1.34 -4.21
N ALA A 13 3.19 -1.36 -4.21
CA ALA A 13 4.01 -0.38 -4.93
C ALA A 13 3.68 -0.37 -6.43
N GLY A 14 3.61 -1.55 -7.06
CA GLY A 14 3.27 -1.68 -8.48
C GLY A 14 1.88 -1.13 -8.81
N VAL A 15 0.89 -1.39 -7.96
CA VAL A 15 -0.47 -0.84 -8.14
C VAL A 15 -0.48 0.69 -7.97
N ILE A 16 0.24 1.23 -6.98
CA ILE A 16 0.34 2.68 -6.78
C ILE A 16 0.99 3.35 -8.00
N GLN A 17 2.06 2.78 -8.53
CA GLN A 17 2.74 3.31 -9.73
C GLN A 17 1.84 3.26 -10.97
N ALA A 18 1.07 2.18 -11.14
CA ALA A 18 0.18 2.01 -12.27
C ALA A 18 -1.04 2.95 -12.24
N LEU A 19 -1.63 3.17 -11.06
CA LEU A 19 -2.88 3.93 -10.93
C LEU A 19 -2.66 5.40 -10.52
N GLY A 20 -1.51 5.72 -9.95
CA GLY A 20 -1.20 7.04 -9.41
C GLY A 20 -2.26 7.56 -8.43
N GLY A 21 -2.29 8.88 -8.29
CA GLY A 21 -3.24 9.60 -7.44
C GLY A 21 -2.97 9.42 -5.95
N GLU A 22 -4.02 9.68 -5.15
CA GLU A 22 -3.96 9.64 -3.69
C GLU A 22 -4.34 8.28 -3.12
N TRP A 23 -3.64 7.90 -2.06
CA TRP A 23 -3.71 6.60 -1.44
C TRP A 23 -3.92 6.74 0.06
N ASP A 24 -5.16 6.51 0.48
CA ASP A 24 -5.51 6.35 1.88
C ASP A 24 -5.42 4.87 2.32
N THR A 25 -5.67 4.64 3.61
CA THR A 25 -5.65 3.31 4.20
C THR A 25 -6.66 2.35 3.55
N ARG A 26 -7.84 2.83 3.14
CA ARG A 26 -8.92 1.99 2.61
C ARG A 26 -8.60 1.53 1.19
N ARG A 27 -8.12 2.46 0.35
CA ARG A 27 -7.69 2.17 -1.02
C ARG A 27 -6.52 1.19 -1.02
N ALA A 28 -5.54 1.36 -0.12
CA ALA A 28 -4.43 0.44 0.04
C ALA A 28 -4.89 -0.95 0.50
N ALA A 29 -5.80 -1.04 1.48
CA ALA A 29 -6.37 -2.31 1.92
C ALA A 29 -7.10 -3.05 0.79
N LEU A 30 -7.83 -2.33 -0.06
CA LEU A 30 -8.49 -2.91 -1.24
C LEU A 30 -7.47 -3.45 -2.25
N ALA A 31 -6.42 -2.69 -2.55
CA ALA A 31 -5.36 -3.14 -3.47
C ALA A 31 -4.64 -4.40 -2.95
N LEU A 32 -4.34 -4.44 -1.64
CA LEU A 32 -3.75 -5.61 -1.00
C LEU A 32 -4.66 -6.84 -1.10
N ARG A 33 -5.98 -6.66 -0.90
CA ARG A 33 -6.94 -7.76 -1.07
C ARG A 33 -6.98 -8.30 -2.50
N VAL A 34 -6.95 -7.42 -3.50
CA VAL A 34 -6.86 -7.81 -4.93
C VAL A 34 -5.56 -8.58 -5.20
N ALA A 35 -4.48 -8.24 -4.50
CA ALA A 35 -3.21 -8.97 -4.54
C ALA A 35 -3.20 -10.29 -3.73
N GLY A 36 -4.35 -10.71 -3.17
CA GLY A 36 -4.49 -11.96 -2.40
C GLY A 36 -4.20 -11.84 -0.90
N HIS A 37 -4.02 -10.62 -0.37
CA HIS A 37 -3.87 -10.43 1.07
C HIS A 37 -5.24 -10.55 1.76
N GLU A 38 -5.45 -11.65 2.49
CA GLU A 38 -6.70 -11.96 3.20
C GLU A 38 -6.51 -12.02 4.73
N PRO A 39 -6.44 -10.87 5.40
CA PRO A 39 -6.40 -10.80 6.86
C PRO A 39 -7.76 -11.16 7.50
N LYS A 40 -7.72 -11.54 8.78
CA LYS A 40 -8.85 -12.12 9.52
C LYS A 40 -10.07 -11.21 9.65
N ASP A 41 -9.85 -9.90 9.67
CA ASP A 41 -10.88 -8.88 9.82
C ASP A 41 -10.44 -7.55 9.18
N ARG A 42 -11.38 -6.60 9.17
CA ARG A 42 -11.16 -5.27 8.59
C ARG A 42 -10.05 -4.50 9.33
N GLU A 43 -9.96 -4.62 10.65
CA GLU A 43 -8.98 -3.88 11.44
C GLU A 43 -7.55 -4.35 11.12
N ALA A 44 -7.37 -5.67 10.99
CA ALA A 44 -6.13 -6.29 10.55
C ALA A 44 -5.77 -5.87 9.11
N ALA A 45 -6.74 -5.78 8.21
CA ALA A 45 -6.54 -5.29 6.84
C ALA A 45 -6.04 -3.84 6.81
N GLU A 46 -6.70 -2.96 7.53
CA GLU A 46 -6.32 -1.55 7.60
C GLU A 46 -4.97 -1.36 8.31
N LYS A 47 -4.68 -2.16 9.33
CA LYS A 47 -3.38 -2.15 10.01
C LYS A 47 -2.27 -2.57 9.05
N ALA A 48 -2.44 -3.66 8.30
CA ALA A 48 -1.48 -4.09 7.29
C ALA A 48 -1.27 -3.03 6.21
N ALA A 49 -2.36 -2.43 5.72
CA ALA A 49 -2.32 -1.35 4.74
C ALA A 49 -1.51 -0.14 5.25
N ARG A 50 -1.75 0.33 6.48
CA ARG A 50 -0.96 1.41 7.09
C ARG A 50 0.51 1.05 7.23
N THR A 51 0.83 -0.18 7.62
CA THR A 51 2.21 -0.65 7.72
C THR A 51 2.91 -0.61 6.36
N HIS A 52 2.26 -1.11 5.30
CA HIS A 52 2.85 -1.09 3.97
C HIS A 52 2.98 0.33 3.39
N LEU A 53 1.99 1.20 3.57
CA LEU A 53 2.09 2.60 3.15
C LEU A 53 3.24 3.33 3.85
N ARG A 54 3.40 3.15 5.17
CA ARG A 54 4.54 3.73 5.91
C ARG A 54 5.88 3.19 5.41
N ALA A 55 5.98 1.88 5.21
CA ALA A 55 7.21 1.27 4.70
C ALA A 55 7.56 1.75 3.27
N LEU A 56 6.56 2.01 2.43
CA LEU A 56 6.78 2.59 1.10
C LEU A 56 7.19 4.05 1.15
N ALA A 57 6.68 4.80 2.14
CA ALA A 57 7.08 6.18 2.36
C ALA A 57 8.50 6.29 2.93
N GLU A 58 8.87 5.39 3.85
CA GLU A 58 10.23 5.27 4.39
C GLU A 58 11.25 4.92 3.29
N ASP A 59 10.86 4.09 2.32
CA ASP A 59 11.65 3.78 1.12
C ASP A 59 11.67 4.91 0.07
N GLY A 60 10.87 5.96 0.24
CA GLY A 60 10.75 7.08 -0.72
C GLY A 60 9.95 6.76 -1.98
N VAL A 61 9.24 5.63 -2.04
CA VAL A 61 8.39 5.24 -3.19
C VAL A 61 7.16 6.14 -3.30
N ILE A 62 6.64 6.57 -2.16
CA ILE A 62 5.52 7.51 -2.05
C ILE A 62 5.87 8.58 -1.01
N VAL A 63 5.18 9.71 -1.07
CA VAL A 63 5.28 10.77 -0.08
C VAL A 63 3.95 10.95 0.61
N ARG A 64 4.01 11.43 1.85
CA ARG A 64 2.86 11.93 2.59
C ARG A 64 2.90 13.45 2.57
N PRO A 65 2.08 14.14 1.74
CA PRO A 65 2.18 15.58 1.56
C PRO A 65 1.82 16.38 2.81
N ASP A 66 0.81 15.89 3.54
CA ASP A 66 0.34 16.48 4.79
C ASP A 66 0.67 15.52 5.95
N PRO A 67 1.49 15.92 6.95
CA PRO A 67 1.82 15.05 8.08
C PRO A 67 0.62 14.68 8.97
N ASP A 68 -0.45 15.49 8.94
CA ASP A 68 -1.67 15.31 9.73
C ASP A 68 -2.68 14.39 9.03
N GLU A 69 -2.53 14.18 7.72
CA GLU A 69 -3.38 13.27 6.95
C GLU A 69 -2.70 11.92 6.66
N ALA A 70 -3.45 10.82 6.79
CA ALA A 70 -2.97 9.49 6.43
C ALA A 70 -3.14 9.19 4.93
N VAL A 71 -2.81 10.17 4.08
CA VAL A 71 -2.94 10.12 2.62
C VAL A 71 -1.57 10.25 1.98
N TYR A 72 -1.28 9.36 1.02
CA TYR A 72 0.00 9.27 0.33
C TYR A 72 -0.19 9.46 -1.17
N ARG A 73 0.86 9.86 -1.86
CA ARG A 73 0.89 9.94 -3.33
C ARG A 73 2.29 9.68 -3.86
N LEU A 74 2.41 9.52 -5.18
CA LEU A 74 3.73 9.52 -5.82
C LEU A 74 4.46 10.86 -5.55
N PRO A 75 5.81 10.85 -5.42
CA PRO A 75 6.61 12.05 -5.23
C PRO A 75 6.32 13.15 -6.24
#